data_AF-A0A522VY88-F1
#
_entry.id   AF-A0A522VY88-F1
#
_cell.length_a   1.000
_cell.length_b   1.000
_cell.length_c   1.000
_cell.angle_alpha   90.00
_cell.angle_beta   90.00
_cell.angle_gamma   90.00
#
_symmetry.space_group_name_H-M   'P 1'
#
loop_
_entity.id
_entity.type
_entity.pdbx_description
1 polymer ?
#
loop_
_entity_poly.entity_id
_entity_poly.type
_entity_poly.pdbx_seq_one_letter_code
_entity_poly.pdbx_strand_id
1 'polypeptide(L)'
;MPAMPISRLDTQALQALAEFYESALRDIRWALKDRAEAEARKQASVERRKAVWSTGPMVAAHMDAGVPLEQAKLAVVRETGMDHDLIHMAWRKFNDRRHKELRAIEVARLARRGLTNDEIARKVGLKHPGSVSRILKSG
;
A
#
# COMPACT_ATOMS: atom_id res chain seq x y z
N MET A 1 -20.16 -46.95 6.06
CA MET A 1 -21.39 -47.08 6.87
C MET A 1 -22.51 -46.32 6.17
N PRO A 2 -23.66 -46.94 5.85
CA PRO A 2 -24.76 -46.23 5.20
C PRO A 2 -25.38 -45.20 6.16
N ALA A 3 -25.64 -43.99 5.67
CA ALA A 3 -26.34 -42.96 6.43
C ALA A 3 -27.78 -43.43 6.72
N MET A 4 -28.20 -43.42 7.99
CA MET A 4 -29.60 -43.71 8.33
C MET A 4 -30.51 -42.62 7.76
N PRO A 5 -31.61 -42.97 7.07
CA PRO A 5 -32.56 -41.98 6.61
C PRO A 5 -33.24 -41.30 7.81
N ILE A 6 -33.35 -39.97 7.76
CA ILE A 6 -33.92 -39.12 8.83
C ILE A 6 -35.31 -39.61 9.29
N SER A 7 -36.07 -40.25 8.39
CA SER A 7 -37.38 -40.84 8.67
C SER A 7 -37.37 -42.02 9.66
N ARG A 8 -36.20 -42.53 10.07
CA ARG A 8 -36.04 -43.61 11.06
C ARG A 8 -35.46 -43.13 12.39
N LEU A 9 -35.21 -41.84 12.55
CA LEU A 9 -34.73 -41.27 13.81
C LEU A 9 -35.91 -41.10 14.77
N ASP A 10 -35.70 -41.45 16.04
CA ASP A 10 -36.66 -41.13 17.09
C ASP A 10 -36.65 -39.63 17.42
N THR A 11 -37.66 -39.19 18.15
CA THR A 11 -37.84 -37.77 18.48
C THR A 11 -36.65 -37.19 19.25
N GLN A 12 -36.00 -37.99 20.10
CA GLN A 12 -34.85 -37.55 20.90
C GLN A 12 -33.61 -37.33 20.03
N ALA A 13 -33.37 -38.23 19.06
CA ALA A 13 -32.30 -38.09 18.08
C ALA A 13 -32.56 -36.91 17.11
N LEU A 14 -33.81 -36.65 16.74
CA LEU A 14 -34.18 -35.48 15.94
C LEU A 14 -33.96 -34.16 16.70
N GLN A 15 -34.28 -34.11 18.00
CA GLN A 15 -34.03 -32.95 18.85
C GLN A 15 -32.53 -32.69 19.01
N ALA A 16 -31.74 -33.73 19.33
CA ALA A 16 -30.29 -33.61 19.44
C ALA A 16 -29.64 -33.13 18.13
N LEU A 17 -30.15 -33.60 16.98
CA LEU A 17 -29.69 -33.15 15.67
C LEU A 17 -30.03 -31.67 15.41
N ALA A 18 -31.24 -31.23 15.80
CA ALA A 18 -31.65 -29.84 15.69
C ALA A 18 -30.77 -28.92 16.54
N GLU A 19 -30.54 -29.27 17.82
CA GLU A 19 -29.66 -28.52 18.73
C GLU A 19 -28.22 -28.44 18.20
N PHE A 20 -27.70 -29.55 17.66
CA PHE A 20 -26.38 -29.59 17.04
C PHE A 20 -26.30 -28.62 15.84
N TYR A 21 -27.28 -28.64 14.93
CA TYR A 21 -27.29 -27.71 13.79
C TYR A 21 -27.48 -26.27 14.23
N GLU A 22 -28.29 -25.98 15.24
CA GLU A 22 -28.44 -24.64 15.78
C GLU A 22 -27.13 -24.10 16.35
N SER A 23 -26.39 -24.93 17.10
CA SER A 23 -25.06 -24.57 17.60
C SER A 23 -24.07 -24.37 16.46
N ALA A 24 -24.00 -25.29 15.51
CA ALA A 24 -23.10 -25.19 14.36
C ALA A 24 -23.40 -23.94 13.50
N LEU A 25 -24.67 -23.62 13.27
CA LEU A 25 -25.08 -22.41 12.56
C LEU A 25 -24.72 -21.14 13.34
N ARG A 26 -24.81 -21.17 14.66
CA ARG A 26 -24.36 -20.06 15.53
C ARG A 26 -22.86 -19.83 15.37
N ASP A 27 -22.06 -20.89 15.44
CA ASP A 27 -20.60 -20.82 15.31
C ASP A 27 -20.18 -20.30 13.92
N ILE A 28 -20.83 -20.79 12.86
CA ILE A 28 -20.60 -20.31 11.49
C ILE A 28 -20.93 -18.82 11.38
N ARG A 29 -22.04 -18.36 11.97
CA ARG A 29 -22.41 -16.93 11.95
C ARG A 29 -21.37 -16.06 12.66
N TRP A 30 -20.85 -16.51 13.81
CA TRP A 30 -19.77 -15.81 14.50
C TRP A 30 -18.49 -15.75 13.66
N ALA A 31 -18.07 -16.88 13.08
CA ALA A 31 -16.89 -16.92 12.22
C ALA A 31 -17.03 -16.01 10.98
N LEU A 32 -18.21 -15.97 10.36
CA LEU A 32 -18.49 -15.07 9.24
C LEU A 32 -18.46 -13.59 9.66
N LYS A 33 -19.02 -13.27 10.84
CA LYS A 33 -18.98 -11.92 11.40
C LYS A 33 -17.54 -11.47 11.66
N ASP A 34 -16.73 -12.31 12.32
CA ASP A 34 -15.33 -12.01 12.62
C ASP A 34 -14.52 -11.80 11.34
N ARG A 35 -14.76 -12.63 10.31
CA ARG A 35 -14.12 -12.48 9.00
C ARG A 35 -14.52 -11.18 8.32
N ALA A 36 -15.81 -10.81 8.36
CA ALA A 36 -16.30 -9.56 7.79
C ALA A 36 -15.69 -8.35 8.50
N GLU A 37 -15.61 -8.37 9.83
CA GLU A 37 -14.96 -7.31 10.62
C GLU A 37 -13.45 -7.23 10.33
N ALA A 38 -12.77 -8.35 10.21
CA ALA A 38 -11.35 -8.40 9.87
C ALA A 38 -11.08 -7.79 8.48
N GLU A 39 -11.90 -8.12 7.48
CA GLU A 39 -11.76 -7.56 6.14
C GLU A 39 -12.10 -6.05 6.14
N ALA A 40 -13.13 -5.62 6.88
CA ALA A 40 -13.44 -4.20 7.03
C ALA A 40 -12.29 -3.41 7.67
N ARG A 41 -11.67 -3.94 8.72
CA ARG A 41 -10.48 -3.33 9.37
C ARG A 41 -9.31 -3.26 8.39
N LYS A 42 -9.09 -4.31 7.61
CA LYS A 42 -8.05 -4.35 6.59
C LYS A 42 -8.29 -3.31 5.49
N GLN A 43 -9.52 -3.21 4.97
CA GLN A 43 -9.86 -2.20 3.98
C GLN A 43 -9.69 -0.78 4.53
N ALA A 44 -10.15 -0.52 5.76
CA ALA A 44 -9.95 0.77 6.41
C ALA A 44 -8.46 1.13 6.60
N SER A 45 -7.60 0.13 6.83
CA SER A 45 -6.14 0.32 6.88
C SER A 45 -5.54 0.65 5.51
N VAL A 46 -6.03 0.00 4.45
CA VAL A 46 -5.60 0.27 3.07
C VAL A 46 -5.99 1.70 2.66
N GLU A 47 -7.26 2.09 2.90
CA GLU A 47 -7.73 3.44 2.59
C GLU A 47 -6.96 4.52 3.38
N ARG A 48 -6.73 4.30 4.68
CA ARG A 48 -5.91 5.21 5.49
C ARG A 48 -4.49 5.36 4.93
N ARG A 49 -3.85 4.25 4.56
CA ARG A 49 -2.51 4.29 3.95
C ARG A 49 -2.55 5.05 2.62
N LYS A 50 -3.54 4.79 1.78
CA LYS A 50 -3.71 5.47 0.48
C LYS A 50 -3.83 6.98 0.67
N ALA A 51 -4.66 7.42 1.61
CA ALA A 51 -4.85 8.84 1.93
C ALA A 51 -3.56 9.50 2.42
N VAL A 52 -2.78 8.83 3.27
CA VAL A 52 -1.47 9.34 3.70
C VAL A 52 -0.52 9.43 2.51
N TRP A 53 -0.42 8.39 1.68
CA TRP A 53 0.52 8.38 0.55
C TRP A 53 0.16 9.34 -0.58
N SER A 54 -1.11 9.77 -0.71
CA SER A 54 -1.51 10.79 -1.68
C SER A 54 -1.06 12.21 -1.32
N THR A 55 -0.67 12.46 -0.06
CA THR A 55 -0.25 13.80 0.38
C THR A 55 1.11 14.24 -0.17
N GLY A 56 2.03 13.30 -0.42
CA GLY A 56 3.33 13.61 -1.03
C GLY A 56 3.22 14.30 -2.40
N PRO A 57 2.43 13.76 -3.34
CA PRO A 57 2.08 14.44 -4.59
C PRO A 57 1.43 15.82 -4.40
N MET A 58 0.57 16.00 -3.38
CA MET A 58 -0.05 17.30 -3.11
C MET A 58 0.98 18.35 -2.70
N VAL A 59 1.94 17.97 -1.82
CA VAL A 59 3.06 18.86 -1.46
C VAL A 59 3.87 19.23 -2.71
N ALA A 60 4.14 18.28 -3.61
CA ALA A 60 4.81 18.58 -4.87
C ALA A 60 4.01 19.55 -5.74
N ALA A 61 2.69 19.39 -5.86
CA ALA A 61 1.86 20.29 -6.65
C ALA A 61 1.92 21.74 -6.14
N HIS A 62 1.89 21.94 -4.81
CA HIS A 62 2.10 23.26 -4.20
C HIS A 62 3.49 23.81 -4.49
N MET A 63 4.53 22.98 -4.40
CA MET A 63 5.90 23.41 -4.73
C MET A 63 6.06 23.76 -6.21
N ASP A 64 5.43 23.01 -7.11
CA ASP A 64 5.44 23.26 -8.55
C ASP A 64 4.70 24.57 -8.88
N ALA A 65 3.77 25.02 -8.02
CA ALA A 65 3.14 26.33 -8.06
C ALA A 65 4.00 27.47 -7.44
N GLY A 66 5.23 27.18 -7.02
CA GLY A 66 6.17 28.16 -6.46
C GLY A 66 6.07 28.34 -4.94
N VAL A 67 5.27 27.53 -4.24
CA VAL A 67 5.14 27.61 -2.77
C VAL A 67 6.38 26.97 -2.11
N PRO A 68 7.04 27.65 -1.14
CA PRO A 68 8.14 27.05 -0.39
C PRO A 68 7.73 25.77 0.33
N LEU A 69 8.64 24.79 0.43
CA LEU A 69 8.36 23.45 0.96
C LEU A 69 7.59 23.44 2.31
N GLU A 70 8.02 24.25 3.28
CA GLU A 70 7.36 24.28 4.59
C GLU A 70 5.94 24.85 4.51
N GLN A 71 5.71 25.85 3.66
CA GLN A 71 4.37 26.39 3.43
C GLN A 71 3.49 25.40 2.65
N ALA A 72 4.07 24.65 1.72
CA ALA A 72 3.38 23.58 0.98
C ALA A 72 2.92 22.45 1.92
N LYS A 73 3.78 21.99 2.84
CA LYS A 73 3.40 21.01 3.87
C LYS A 73 2.26 21.53 4.75
N LEU A 74 2.36 22.77 5.23
CA LEU A 74 1.32 23.40 6.05
C LEU A 74 0.00 23.61 5.29
N ALA A 75 0.05 23.86 3.97
CA ALA A 75 -1.15 23.90 3.13
C ALA A 75 -1.83 22.53 3.10
N VAL A 76 -1.07 21.46 2.85
CA VAL A 76 -1.61 20.10 2.81
C VAL A 76 -2.14 19.64 4.18
N VAL A 77 -1.50 20.02 5.29
CA VAL A 77 -2.04 19.79 6.65
C VAL A 77 -3.41 20.45 6.80
N ARG A 78 -3.57 21.71 6.36
CA ARG A 78 -4.87 22.42 6.43
C ARG A 78 -5.93 21.80 5.52
N GLU A 79 -5.56 21.34 4.33
CA GLU A 79 -6.47 20.71 3.38
C GLU A 79 -6.95 19.32 3.82
N THR A 80 -6.08 18.55 4.47
CA THR A 80 -6.36 17.14 4.81
C THR A 80 -6.71 16.91 6.27
N GLY A 81 -6.41 17.87 7.15
CA GLY A 81 -6.53 17.74 8.60
C GLY A 81 -5.56 16.71 9.21
N MET A 82 -4.59 16.20 8.44
CA MET A 82 -3.63 15.21 8.91
C MET A 82 -2.51 15.85 9.73
N ASP A 83 -1.94 15.05 10.63
CA ASP A 83 -0.80 15.44 11.43
C ASP A 83 0.42 15.83 10.56
N HIS A 84 1.14 16.86 10.98
CA HIS A 84 2.27 17.40 10.22
C HIS A 84 3.40 16.38 10.05
N ASP A 85 3.65 15.51 11.03
CA ASP A 85 4.71 14.50 10.93
C ASP A 85 4.35 13.39 9.93
N LEU A 86 3.06 13.05 9.83
CA LEU A 86 2.56 12.14 8.79
C LEU A 86 2.78 12.72 7.39
N ILE A 87 2.46 14.00 7.20
CA ILE A 87 2.70 14.71 5.93
C ILE A 87 4.20 14.77 5.63
N HIS A 88 5.04 15.05 6.62
CA HIS A 88 6.50 15.07 6.47
C HIS A 88 7.04 13.70 6.03
N MET A 89 6.61 12.62 6.68
CA MET A 89 7.01 11.25 6.33
C MET A 89 6.55 10.88 4.91
N ALA A 90 5.30 11.19 4.57
CA ALA A 90 4.74 10.92 3.25
C ALA A 90 5.50 11.67 2.16
N TRP A 91 5.79 12.96 2.39
CA TRP A 91 6.62 13.78 1.53
C TRP A 91 8.01 13.18 1.33
N ARG A 92 8.72 12.84 2.42
CA ARG A 92 10.07 12.28 2.33
C ARG A 92 10.12 11.04 1.44
N LYS A 93 9.19 10.09 1.65
CA LYS A 93 9.15 8.87 0.84
C LYS A 93 8.80 9.15 -0.62
N PHE A 94 7.85 10.05 -0.86
CA PHE A 94 7.49 10.47 -2.21
C PHE A 94 8.68 11.13 -2.92
N ASN A 95 9.36 12.06 -2.26
CA ASN A 95 10.51 12.77 -2.82
C ASN A 95 11.68 11.83 -3.10
N ASP A 96 11.98 10.89 -2.19
CA ASP A 96 12.99 9.86 -2.41
C ASP A 96 12.69 9.00 -3.65
N ARG A 97 11.41 8.64 -3.85
CA ARG A 97 10.96 7.91 -5.04
C ARG A 97 11.10 8.76 -6.30
N ARG A 98 10.61 10.01 -6.27
CA ARG A 98 10.73 10.97 -7.38
C ARG A 98 12.18 11.18 -7.79
N HIS A 99 13.10 11.37 -6.84
CA HIS A 99 14.52 11.52 -7.12
C HIS A 99 15.14 10.27 -7.76
N LYS A 100 14.75 9.06 -7.32
CA LYS A 100 15.21 7.81 -7.93
C LYS A 100 14.71 7.68 -9.37
N GLU A 101 13.45 8.02 -9.62
CA GLU A 101 12.84 7.98 -10.97
C GLU A 101 13.51 9.00 -11.90
N LEU A 102 13.67 10.26 -11.47
CA LEU A 102 14.37 11.29 -12.24
C LEU A 102 15.82 10.90 -12.54
N ARG A 103 16.51 10.30 -11.56
CA ARG A 103 17.86 9.77 -11.76
C ARG A 103 17.90 8.67 -12.80
N ALA A 104 16.95 7.74 -12.76
CA ALA A 104 16.86 6.65 -13.74
C ALA A 104 16.62 7.18 -15.16
N ILE A 105 15.72 8.16 -15.31
CA ILE A 105 15.47 8.85 -16.58
C ILE A 105 16.74 9.51 -17.10
N GLU A 106 17.48 10.20 -16.24
CA GLU A 106 18.73 10.87 -16.62
C GLU A 106 19.81 9.86 -17.04
N VAL A 107 19.96 8.77 -16.28
CA VAL A 107 20.87 7.66 -16.64
C VAL A 107 20.51 7.09 -18.01
N ALA A 108 19.24 6.79 -18.27
CA ALA A 108 18.78 6.28 -19.56
C ALA A 108 18.97 7.29 -20.70
N ARG A 109 18.82 8.59 -20.43
CA ARG A 109 19.07 9.66 -21.40
C ARG A 109 20.54 9.71 -21.79
N LEU A 110 21.46 9.63 -20.83
CA LEU A 110 22.90 9.69 -21.09
C LEU A 110 23.40 8.42 -21.77
N ALA A 111 22.89 7.24 -21.39
CA ALA A 111 23.21 5.98 -22.06
C ALA A 111 22.80 6.00 -23.54
N ARG A 112 21.60 6.54 -23.86
CA ARG A 112 21.15 6.73 -25.25
C ARG A 112 22.04 7.67 -26.08
N ARG A 113 22.80 8.55 -25.43
CA ARG A 113 23.80 9.42 -26.08
C ARG A 113 25.16 8.73 -26.27
N GLY A 114 25.28 7.44 -25.94
CA GLY A 114 26.49 6.66 -26.11
C GLY A 114 27.53 6.83 -25.00
N LEU A 115 27.18 7.46 -23.87
CA LEU A 115 28.12 7.60 -22.76
C LEU A 115 28.38 6.26 -22.08
N THR A 116 29.62 6.05 -21.65
CA THR A 116 30.03 4.90 -20.85
C THR A 116 29.47 4.97 -19.43
N ASN A 117 29.35 3.83 -18.77
CA ASN A 117 28.88 3.77 -17.38
C ASN A 117 29.72 4.62 -16.42
N ASP A 118 31.02 4.75 -16.67
CA ASP A 118 31.93 5.55 -15.85
C ASP A 118 31.67 7.05 -16.01
N GLU A 119 31.36 7.49 -17.25
CA GLU A 119 31.00 8.89 -17.53
C GLU A 119 29.62 9.23 -16.96
N ILE A 120 28.65 8.32 -17.10
CA ILE A 120 27.30 8.50 -16.53
C ILE A 120 27.39 8.58 -15.01
N ALA A 121 28.15 7.68 -14.38
CA ALA A 121 28.30 7.66 -12.92
C ALA A 121 28.89 8.98 -12.41
N ARG A 122 29.92 9.51 -13.07
CA ARG A 122 30.50 10.83 -12.75
C ARG A 122 29.49 11.96 -12.93
N LYS A 123 28.73 11.99 -14.04
CA LYS A 123 27.74 13.05 -14.30
C LYS A 123 26.57 13.05 -13.31
N VAL A 124 26.11 11.88 -12.89
CA VAL A 124 24.92 11.70 -12.06
C VAL A 124 25.26 11.61 -10.56
N GLY A 125 26.56 11.67 -10.20
CA GLY A 125 27.02 11.60 -8.81
C GLY A 125 26.91 10.21 -8.19
N LEU A 126 27.03 9.15 -8.99
CA LEU A 126 27.05 7.76 -8.51
C LEU A 126 28.48 7.34 -8.18
N LYS A 127 28.66 6.69 -7.02
CA LYS A 127 29.99 6.24 -6.55
C LYS A 127 30.61 5.14 -7.42
N HIS A 128 29.79 4.29 -8.04
CA HIS A 128 30.26 3.13 -8.78
C HIS A 128 29.56 2.98 -10.14
N PRO A 129 30.31 2.73 -11.23
CA PRO A 129 29.76 2.48 -12.57
C PRO A 129 28.75 1.33 -12.61
N GLY A 130 28.96 0.27 -11.82
CA GLY A 130 28.01 -0.83 -11.72
C GLY A 130 26.62 -0.45 -11.15
N SER A 131 26.48 0.75 -10.57
CA SER A 131 25.17 1.29 -10.19
C SER A 131 24.37 1.73 -11.42
N VAL A 132 25.05 2.21 -12.47
CA VAL A 132 24.43 2.59 -13.75
C VAL A 132 23.83 1.36 -14.40
N SER A 133 24.58 0.26 -14.52
CA SER A 133 24.08 -1.00 -15.07
C SER A 133 22.88 -1.55 -14.30
N ARG A 134 22.86 -1.42 -12.97
CA ARG A 134 21.70 -1.82 -12.16
C ARG A 134 20.48 -0.95 -12.45
N ILE A 135 20.65 0.37 -12.51
CA ILE A 135 19.57 1.31 -12.84
C ILE A 135 18.99 1.02 -14.23
N LEU A 136 19.85 0.77 -15.23
CA LEU A 136 19.43 0.44 -16.60
C LEU A 136 18.74 -0.93 -16.73
N LYS A 137 19.00 -1.87 -15.81
CA LYS A 137 18.32 -3.17 -15.78
C LYS A 137 17.00 -3.15 -15.01
N SER A 138 16.86 -2.22 -14.06
CA SER A 138 15.68 -2.09 -13.21
C SER A 138 14.58 -1.18 -13.79
N GLY A 139 14.89 -0.39 -14.82
CA GLY A 139 13.95 0.52 -15.48
C GLY A 139 13.65 0.07 -16.90
#